data_AF-A0A660PMS0-F1
#
_entry.id   AF-A0A660PMS0-F1
#
_cell.length_a   1.000
_cell.length_b   1.000
_cell.length_c   1.000
_cell.angle_alpha   90.00
_cell.angle_beta   90.00
_cell.angle_gamma   90.00
#
_symmetry.space_group_name_H-M   'P 1'
#
loop_
_entity.id
_entity.type
_entity.pdbx_description
1 polymer ?
#
loop_
_entity_poly.entity_id
_entity_poly.type
_entity_poly.pdbx_seq_one_letter_code
_entity_poly.pdbx_strand_id
1 'polypeptide(L)'
;PDQADSNGDGIGNACGCCQQRGDFNDVDNAINISDVTAFVDYLFNGGYMAPCEEEADVDGDGSVGISDLTCLVDYMFGGAPECVADCY
;
A
#
# COMPACT_ATOMS: atom_id res chain seq x y z
N PRO A 1 3.87 -23.89 1.95
CA PRO A 1 3.25 -22.62 2.41
C PRO A 1 1.76 -22.84 2.70
N ASP A 2 1.27 -22.37 3.83
CA ASP A 2 -0.16 -22.32 4.07
C ASP A 2 -0.77 -21.31 3.08
N GLN A 3 -1.82 -21.75 2.39
CA GLN A 3 -2.67 -20.89 1.59
C GLN A 3 -3.71 -20.25 2.51
N ALA A 4 -3.25 -19.76 3.67
CA ALA A 4 -4.11 -18.99 4.55
C ALA A 4 -4.61 -17.80 3.75
N ASP A 5 -5.90 -17.52 3.85
CA ASP A 5 -6.59 -16.39 3.26
C ASP A 5 -7.20 -15.67 4.47
N SER A 6 -6.44 -14.71 5.00
CA SER A 6 -6.80 -14.03 6.24
C SER A 6 -7.81 -12.91 6.01
N ASN A 7 -7.81 -12.33 4.81
CA ASN A 7 -8.66 -11.21 4.44
C ASN A 7 -9.98 -11.65 3.75
N GLY A 8 -10.09 -12.90 3.33
CA GLY A 8 -11.28 -13.49 2.70
C GLY A 8 -11.47 -13.13 1.23
N ASP A 9 -10.42 -12.70 0.53
CA ASP A 9 -10.47 -12.27 -0.88
C ASP A 9 -10.40 -13.46 -1.88
N GLY A 10 -10.17 -14.68 -1.38
CA GLY A 10 -10.06 -15.89 -2.19
C GLY A 10 -8.67 -16.13 -2.80
N ILE A 11 -7.68 -15.31 -2.43
CA ILE A 11 -6.26 -15.43 -2.75
C ILE A 11 -5.54 -15.73 -1.44
N GLY A 12 -4.68 -16.75 -1.41
CA GLY A 12 -3.88 -17.00 -0.21
C GLY A 12 -2.91 -15.84 0.04
N ASN A 13 -2.62 -15.50 1.29
CA ASN A 13 -1.69 -14.42 1.70
C ASN A 13 -0.30 -14.57 1.05
N ALA A 14 0.13 -15.83 0.79
CA ALA A 14 1.38 -16.13 0.10
C ALA A 14 1.33 -15.92 -1.44
N CYS A 15 0.15 -15.66 -1.99
CA CYS A 15 -0.15 -15.47 -3.40
C CYS A 15 -0.72 -14.06 -3.72
N GLY A 16 -1.01 -13.24 -2.71
CA GLY A 16 -1.41 -11.84 -2.88
C GLY A 16 -0.25 -10.96 -3.35
N CYS A 17 -0.55 -9.87 -4.07
CA CYS A 17 0.49 -8.93 -4.48
C CYS A 17 1.01 -8.09 -3.31
N CYS A 18 0.21 -7.90 -2.25
CA CYS A 18 0.59 -7.14 -1.07
C CYS A 18 1.71 -7.84 -0.31
N GLN A 19 2.91 -7.26 -0.33
CA GLN A 19 4.01 -7.63 0.56
C GLN A 19 4.23 -6.57 1.63
N GLN A 20 4.11 -5.29 1.26
CA GLN A 20 4.22 -4.18 2.19
C GLN A 20 3.36 -2.99 1.74
N ARG A 21 2.29 -2.70 2.50
CA ARG A 21 1.47 -1.50 2.25
C ARG A 21 2.32 -0.24 2.36
N GLY A 22 2.13 0.67 1.41
CA GLY A 22 2.94 1.89 1.26
C GLY A 22 4.16 1.77 0.35
N ASP A 23 4.52 0.56 -0.10
CA ASP A 23 5.54 0.29 -1.13
C ASP A 23 4.97 0.51 -2.55
N PHE A 24 4.37 1.68 -2.73
CA PHE A 24 3.47 2.00 -3.84
C PHE A 24 4.11 1.83 -5.22
N ASN A 25 5.40 2.17 -5.38
CA ASN A 25 6.01 2.30 -6.71
C ASN A 25 7.10 1.29 -7.05
N ASP A 26 7.58 0.53 -6.08
CA ASP A 26 8.70 -0.37 -6.22
C ASP A 26 8.53 -1.51 -5.22
N VAL A 27 8.00 -2.66 -5.64
CA VAL A 27 7.60 -3.85 -4.83
C VAL A 27 8.81 -4.60 -4.24
N ASP A 28 9.85 -3.85 -3.87
CA ASP A 28 11.14 -4.27 -3.36
C ASP A 28 11.12 -4.39 -1.82
N ASN A 29 9.95 -4.18 -1.19
CA ASN A 29 9.68 -4.17 0.25
C ASN A 29 10.33 -3.00 0.98
N ALA A 30 10.24 -1.78 0.43
CA ALA A 30 10.92 -0.63 1.00
C ALA A 30 10.21 0.71 0.77
N ILE A 31 9.38 1.10 1.73
CA ILE A 31 8.76 2.44 1.78
C ILE A 31 9.83 3.54 1.79
N ASN A 32 9.78 4.40 0.78
CA ASN A 32 10.67 5.52 0.57
C ASN A 32 9.96 6.72 -0.11
N ILE A 33 10.71 7.78 -0.44
CA ILE A 33 10.11 9.02 -0.97
C ILE A 33 9.58 8.88 -2.40
N SER A 34 10.07 7.89 -3.15
CA SER A 34 9.61 7.66 -4.51
C SER A 34 8.19 7.06 -4.55
N ASP A 35 7.80 6.31 -3.50
CA ASP A 35 6.43 5.83 -3.32
C ASP A 35 5.44 6.98 -3.22
N VAL A 36 5.72 7.95 -2.35
CA VAL A 36 4.90 9.16 -2.18
C VAL A 36 4.80 9.94 -3.49
N THR A 37 5.92 10.07 -4.22
CA THR A 37 5.95 10.82 -5.49
C THR A 37 5.06 10.15 -6.54
N ALA A 38 5.17 8.84 -6.69
CA ALA A 38 4.35 8.07 -7.61
C ALA A 38 2.87 8.04 -7.19
N PHE A 39 2.58 8.00 -5.90
CA PHE A 39 1.21 8.01 -5.40
C PHE A 39 0.52 9.36 -5.64
N VAL A 40 1.25 10.48 -5.48
CA VAL A 40 0.77 11.80 -5.91
C VAL A 40 0.48 11.82 -7.42
N ASP A 41 1.35 11.25 -8.24
CA ASP A 41 1.13 11.16 -9.69
C ASP A 41 -0.08 10.29 -10.06
N TYR A 42 -0.33 9.20 -9.33
CA TYR A 42 -1.52 8.37 -9.45
C TYR A 42 -2.79 9.16 -9.15
N LEU A 43 -2.86 9.82 -7.99
CA LEU A 43 -4.08 10.50 -7.53
C LEU A 43 -4.44 11.74 -8.37
N PHE A 44 -3.44 12.51 -8.81
CA PHE A 44 -3.68 13.84 -9.36
C PHE A 44 -3.36 13.98 -10.84
N ASN A 45 -2.42 13.19 -11.37
CA ASN A 45 -1.99 13.28 -12.75
C ASN A 45 -2.51 12.13 -13.62
N GLY A 46 -3.06 11.06 -13.02
CA GLY A 46 -3.60 9.89 -13.71
C GLY A 46 -2.57 9.16 -14.58
N GLY A 47 -1.28 9.44 -14.37
CA GLY A 47 -0.18 8.97 -15.21
C GLY A 47 0.49 7.70 -14.69
N TYR A 48 0.30 7.39 -13.40
CA TYR A 48 0.82 6.20 -12.75
C TYR A 48 -0.33 5.24 -12.47
N MET A 49 -0.11 3.93 -12.63
CA MET A 49 -1.05 2.87 -12.26
C MET A 49 -0.36 2.01 -11.21
N ALA A 50 -1.00 1.84 -10.05
CA ALA A 50 -0.45 1.04 -8.96
C ALA A 50 -0.22 -0.41 -9.43
N PRO A 51 0.99 -0.97 -9.25
CA PRO A 51 1.27 -2.38 -9.57
C PRO A 51 0.44 -3.35 -8.73
N CYS A 52 0.12 -2.96 -7.50
CA CYS A 52 -0.70 -3.68 -6.54
C CYS A 52 -1.64 -2.67 -5.85
N GLU A 53 -2.96 -2.86 -5.96
CA GLU A 53 -3.92 -1.91 -5.35
C GLU A 53 -3.94 -2.07 -3.82
N GLU A 54 -3.69 -3.27 -3.33
CA GLU A 54 -3.62 -3.61 -1.91
C GLU A 54 -2.43 -2.93 -1.22
N GLU A 55 -1.32 -2.67 -1.91
CA GLU A 55 -0.22 -1.89 -1.35
C GLU A 55 -0.48 -0.38 -1.40
N ALA A 56 -1.36 0.05 -2.31
CA ALA A 56 -1.78 1.44 -2.44
C ALA A 56 -2.86 1.82 -1.43
N ASP A 57 -3.66 0.87 -0.96
CA ASP A 57 -4.61 1.00 0.15
C ASP A 57 -3.85 0.99 1.50
N VAL A 58 -2.97 1.97 1.71
CA VAL A 58 -2.05 2.01 2.85
C VAL A 58 -2.75 1.89 4.21
N ASP A 59 -3.91 2.50 4.37
CA ASP A 59 -4.66 2.44 5.64
C ASP A 59 -5.59 1.22 5.77
N GLY A 60 -5.75 0.44 4.70
CA GLY A 60 -6.51 -0.81 4.69
C GLY A 60 -8.03 -0.60 4.77
N ASP A 61 -8.54 0.58 4.41
CA ASP A 61 -9.98 0.86 4.38
C ASP A 61 -10.69 0.24 3.16
N GLY A 62 -9.92 -0.33 2.23
CA GLY A 62 -10.39 -0.99 1.03
C GLY A 62 -10.59 -0.05 -0.15
N SER A 63 -10.09 1.18 -0.08
CA SER A 63 -10.17 2.19 -1.15
C SER A 63 -8.88 2.99 -1.29
N VAL A 64 -8.29 3.00 -2.48
CA VAL A 64 -7.10 3.81 -2.76
C VAL A 64 -7.45 5.30 -2.91
N GLY A 65 -6.95 6.16 -2.02
CA GLY A 65 -7.31 7.57 -1.94
C GLY A 65 -6.32 8.47 -1.19
N ILE A 66 -6.81 9.65 -0.79
CA ILE A 66 -6.00 10.69 -0.11
C ILE A 66 -5.66 10.28 1.34
N SER A 67 -6.48 9.46 1.97
CA SER A 67 -6.23 8.95 3.32
C SER A 67 -4.97 8.09 3.35
N ASP A 68 -4.78 7.22 2.36
CA ASP A 68 -3.58 6.41 2.19
C ASP A 68 -2.32 7.24 2.02
N LEU A 69 -2.36 8.26 1.13
CA LEU A 69 -1.24 9.16 0.92
C LEU A 69 -0.89 9.92 2.21
N THR A 70 -1.93 10.34 2.96
CA THR A 70 -1.75 11.02 4.25
C THR A 70 -1.07 10.09 5.25
N CYS A 71 -1.55 8.84 5.35
CA CYS A 71 -0.97 7.82 6.21
C CYS A 71 0.50 7.52 5.83
N LEU A 72 0.80 7.36 4.54
CA LEU A 72 2.14 7.10 4.05
C LEU A 72 3.13 8.21 4.42
N VAL A 73 2.71 9.48 4.27
CA VAL A 73 3.51 10.63 4.68
C VAL A 73 3.73 10.64 6.18
N ASP A 74 2.68 10.42 6.98
CA ASP A 74 2.80 10.39 8.45
C ASP A 74 3.70 9.24 8.92
N TYR A 75 3.65 8.07 8.27
CA TYR A 75 4.56 6.95 8.51
C TYR A 75 6.02 7.35 8.26
N MET A 76 6.31 7.95 7.10
CA MET A 76 7.68 8.34 6.72
C MET A 76 8.32 9.34 7.69
N PHE A 77 7.53 10.25 8.27
CA PHE A 77 8.02 11.25 9.21
C PHE A 77 7.84 10.87 10.68
N GLY A 78 7.41 9.64 10.97
CA GLY A 78 7.28 9.10 12.32
C GLY A 78 6.11 9.68 13.12
N GLY A 79 5.11 10.23 12.44
CA GLY A 79 3.91 10.81 13.05
C GLY A 79 2.84 9.76 13.41
N ALA A 80 2.67 8.72 12.59
CA ALA A 80 1.64 7.70 12.80
C ALA A 80 2.00 6.34 12.16
N PRO A 81 2.95 5.56 12.71
CA PRO A 81 3.29 4.26 12.14
C PRO A 81 2.15 3.23 12.20
N GLU A 82 1.16 3.47 13.05
CA GLU A 82 0.00 2.60 13.28
C GLU A 82 -1.08 2.70 12.21
N CYS A 83 -1.03 3.70 11.33
CA CYS A 83 -2.00 3.81 10.25
C CYS A 83 -1.72 2.85 9.10
N VAL A 84 -0.47 2.39 8.93
CA VAL A 84 -0.10 1.45 7.86
C VAL A 84 -0.62 0.07 8.25
N ALA A 85 -1.60 -0.43 7.51
CA ALA A 85 -2.14 -1.77 7.72
C ALA A 85 -1.14 -2.85 7.25
N ASP A 86 -1.21 -4.04 7.84
CA ASP A 86 -0.42 -5.17 7.36
C ASP A 86 -1.05 -5.76 6.07
N CYS A 87 -0.23 -6.48 5.31
CA CYS A 87 -0.72 -7.34 4.23
C CYS A 87 -1.29 -8.63 4.82
N TYR A 88 -2.56 -8.91 4.53
CA TYR A 88 -3.30 -10.10 4.96
C TYR A 88 -4.10 -10.65 3.81
#